data_AF-A0A8T5USZ1-F1
#
_entry.id   AF-A0A8T5USZ1-F1
#
_cell.length_a   1.000
_cell.length_b   1.000
_cell.length_c   1.000
_cell.angle_alpha   90.00
_cell.angle_beta   90.00
_cell.angle_gamma   90.00
#
_symmetry.space_group_name_H-M   'P 1'
#
loop_
_entity.id
_entity.type
_entity.pdbx_description
1 polymer ?
#
loop_
_entity_poly.entity_id
_entity_poly.type
_entity_poly.pdbx_seq_one_letter_code
_entity_poly.pdbx_strand_id
1 'polypeptide(L)'
;MKSDVYYFTARTFSHQESLSRFKGPLGLDKIGFKKKVQKGDNVVIKTHFGALENVRYLRPSYIRFLCDYVKDLGAVPSVAESC
;
A
#
# COMPACT_ATOMS: atom_id res chain seq x y z
N MET A 1 13.40 17.38 6.64
CA MET A 1 12.01 17.15 7.12
C MET A 1 11.95 15.75 7.71
N LYS A 2 11.43 15.57 8.93
CA LYS A 2 11.34 14.26 9.58
C LYS A 2 10.03 13.59 9.13
N SER A 3 10.07 12.33 8.72
CA SER A 3 8.88 11.62 8.24
C SER A 3 8.30 10.75 9.35
N ASP A 4 6.97 10.68 9.42
CA ASP A 4 6.29 9.72 10.29
C ASP A 4 6.44 8.31 9.70
N VAL A 5 6.99 7.39 10.50
CA VAL A 5 7.21 5.99 10.10
C VAL A 5 6.27 5.10 10.89
N TYR A 6 5.43 4.36 10.19
CA TYR A 6 4.49 3.40 10.77
C TYR A 6 4.99 1.98 10.50
N TYR A 7 5.02 1.14 11.53
CA TYR A 7 5.40 -0.27 11.42
C TYR A 7 4.22 -1.17 11.79
N PHE A 8 4.07 -2.28 11.05
CA PHE A 8 3.17 -3.37 11.40
C PHE A 8 4.00 -4.60 11.75
N THR A 9 3.68 -5.23 12.88
CA THR A 9 4.27 -6.52 13.21
C THR A 9 3.94 -7.56 12.13
N ALA A 10 4.96 -8.32 11.74
CA ALA A 10 4.80 -9.46 10.84
C ALA A 10 4.11 -10.66 11.53
N ARG A 11 3.98 -10.63 12.85
CA ARG A 11 3.26 -11.66 13.63
C ARG A 11 1.75 -11.41 13.57
N THR A 12 0.98 -12.49 13.67
CA THR A 12 -0.49 -12.50 13.63
C THR A 12 -1.00 -13.57 14.56
N PHE A 13 -2.07 -13.28 15.29
CA PHE A 13 -2.71 -14.25 16.18
C PHE A 13 -3.90 -14.95 15.51
N SER A 14 -4.33 -14.47 14.33
CA SER A 14 -5.34 -15.11 13.49
C SER A 14 -4.96 -15.12 12.00
N HIS A 15 -5.61 -16.01 11.24
CA HIS A 15 -5.42 -16.07 9.79
C HIS A 15 -5.83 -14.75 9.10
N GLN A 16 -6.93 -14.13 9.54
CA GLN A 16 -7.41 -12.87 8.96
C GLN A 16 -6.38 -11.74 9.10
N GLU A 17 -5.71 -11.66 10.24
CA GLU A 17 -4.64 -10.67 10.49
C GLU A 17 -3.42 -10.86 9.58
N SER A 18 -3.25 -12.02 8.95
CA SER A 18 -2.15 -12.29 8.00
C SER A 18 -2.44 -11.79 6.58
N LEU A 19 -3.69 -11.43 6.31
CA LEU A 19 -4.15 -11.04 4.97
C LEU A 19 -4.05 -9.52 4.79
N SER A 20 -3.37 -9.10 3.73
CA SER A 20 -3.15 -7.69 3.41
C SER A 20 -4.44 -6.89 3.20
N ARG A 21 -5.53 -7.57 2.81
CA ARG A 21 -6.84 -6.93 2.67
C ARG A 21 -7.40 -6.41 4.00
N PHE A 22 -6.96 -6.96 5.14
CA PHE A 22 -7.37 -6.49 6.47
C PHE A 22 -6.34 -5.55 7.11
N LYS A 23 -5.04 -5.86 7.00
CA LYS A 23 -3.98 -4.98 7.55
C LYS A 23 -3.78 -3.70 6.74
N GLY A 24 -3.93 -3.77 5.42
CA GLY A 24 -3.75 -2.63 4.51
C GLY A 24 -4.66 -1.44 4.83
N PRO A 25 -5.99 -1.64 4.96
CA PRO A 25 -6.92 -0.56 5.29
C PRO A 25 -6.61 0.10 6.65
N LEU A 26 -6.22 -0.69 7.67
CA LEU A 26 -5.85 -0.16 8.98
C LEU A 26 -4.67 0.81 8.89
N GLY A 27 -3.67 0.50 8.06
CA GLY A 27 -2.55 1.40 7.80
C GLY A 27 -2.96 2.66 7.07
N LEU A 28 -3.77 2.52 6.01
CA LEU A 28 -4.25 3.65 5.21
C LEU A 28 -5.14 4.61 6.01
N ASP A 29 -5.96 4.07 6.92
CA ASP A 29 -6.78 4.85 7.83
C ASP A 29 -5.92 5.62 8.85
N LYS A 30 -4.93 4.95 9.44
CA LYS A 30 -4.02 5.56 10.42
C LYS A 30 -3.20 6.73 9.86
N ILE A 31 -2.84 6.70 8.58
CA ILE A 31 -2.16 7.81 7.89
C ILE A 31 -3.12 8.86 7.32
N GLY A 32 -4.43 8.67 7.52
CA GLY A 32 -5.49 9.55 7.04
C GLY A 32 -5.59 9.61 5.53
N PHE A 33 -5.22 8.54 4.81
CA PHE A 33 -5.09 8.57 3.34
C PHE A 33 -6.39 8.97 2.65
N LYS A 34 -7.54 8.48 3.13
CA LYS A 34 -8.87 8.81 2.60
C LYS A 34 -9.17 10.32 2.63
N LYS A 35 -8.61 11.06 3.57
CA LYS A 35 -8.79 12.53 3.69
C LYS A 35 -7.87 13.32 2.75
N LYS A 36 -6.88 12.65 2.15
CA LYS A 36 -5.85 13.24 1.29
C LYS A 36 -6.11 13.02 -0.20
N VAL A 37 -7.11 12.21 -0.56
CA VAL A 37 -7.44 11.86 -1.94
C VAL A 37 -8.85 12.34 -2.27
N GLN A 38 -8.98 13.00 -3.41
CA GLN A 38 -10.24 13.47 -3.97
C GLN A 38 -10.64 12.65 -5.20
N LYS A 39 -11.92 12.70 -5.55
CA LYS A 39 -12.43 12.03 -6.74
C LYS A 39 -11.78 12.62 -7.99
N GLY A 40 -11.25 11.76 -8.85
CA GLY A 40 -10.55 12.15 -10.09
C GLY A 40 -9.04 12.39 -9.92
N ASP A 41 -8.50 12.34 -8.70
CA ASP A 41 -7.06 12.47 -8.49
C ASP A 41 -6.28 11.33 -9.17
N ASN A 42 -5.12 11.66 -9.70
CA ASN A 42 -4.16 10.66 -10.18
C ASN A 42 -3.25 10.25 -9.02
N VAL A 43 -3.27 8.98 -8.65
CA VAL A 43 -2.50 8.44 -7.53
C VAL A 43 -1.47 7.45 -8.04
N VAL A 44 -0.19 7.73 -7.79
CA VAL A 44 0.91 6.82 -8.12
C VAL A 44 1.22 5.94 -6.92
N ILE A 45 1.10 4.62 -7.11
CA ILE A 45 1.57 3.61 -6.17
C ILE A 45 3.01 3.29 -6.54
N LYS A 46 3.94 3.98 -5.88
CA LYS A 46 5.38 3.78 -6.05
C LYS A 46 5.83 2.50 -5.35
N THR A 47 6.59 1.70 -6.07
CA THR A 47 7.21 0.46 -5.58
C THR A 47 8.74 0.56 -5.65
N HIS A 48 9.42 -0.41 -5.04
CA HIS A 48 10.88 -0.54 -5.05
C HIS A 48 11.23 -2.03 -5.05
N PHE A 49 11.86 -2.51 -6.11
CA PHE A 49 12.17 -3.95 -6.26
C PHE A 49 13.33 -4.45 -5.40
N GLY A 50 13.98 -3.55 -4.66
CA GLY A 50 15.07 -3.86 -3.76
C GLY A 50 16.40 -3.50 -4.41
N ALA A 51 17.48 -4.05 -3.87
CA ALA A 51 18.83 -3.84 -4.39
C ALA A 51 19.21 -4.94 -5.40
N LEU A 52 20.34 -4.75 -6.08
CA LEU A 52 21.01 -5.79 -6.87
C LEU A 52 21.13 -7.08 -6.05
N GLU A 53 20.93 -8.24 -6.69
CA GLU A 53 20.89 -9.58 -6.07
C GLU A 53 19.71 -9.86 -5.12
N ASN A 54 18.70 -8.98 -5.03
CA ASN A 54 17.49 -9.31 -4.27
C ASN A 54 16.63 -10.34 -5.03
N VAL A 55 16.51 -11.55 -4.48
CA VAL A 55 15.67 -12.64 -5.03
C VAL A 55 14.20 -12.54 -4.62
N ARG A 56 13.83 -11.60 -3.75
CA ARG A 56 12.45 -11.43 -3.27
C ARG A 56 11.67 -10.54 -4.22
N TYR A 57 10.67 -11.12 -4.88
CA TYR A 57 9.71 -10.37 -5.69
C TYR A 57 8.64 -9.67 -4.85
N LEU A 58 8.14 -8.55 -5.37
CA LEU A 58 6.96 -7.87 -4.85
C LEU A 58 5.72 -8.72 -5.12
N ARG A 59 4.91 -8.97 -4.08
CA ARG A 59 3.68 -9.76 -4.22
C ARG A 59 2.61 -8.94 -4.97
N PRO A 60 2.13 -9.37 -6.14
CA PRO A 60 1.15 -8.60 -6.93
C PRO A 60 -0.16 -8.34 -6.20
N SER A 61 -0.55 -9.24 -5.29
CA SER A 61 -1.77 -9.10 -4.48
C SER A 61 -1.78 -7.84 -3.61
N TYR A 62 -0.62 -7.35 -3.16
CA TYR A 62 -0.54 -6.15 -2.34
C TYR A 62 -0.79 -4.90 -3.19
N ILE A 63 -0.26 -4.88 -4.41
CA ILE A 63 -0.45 -3.78 -5.37
C ILE A 63 -1.89 -3.76 -5.87
N ARG A 64 -2.46 -4.94 -6.17
CA ARG A 64 -3.88 -5.06 -6.52
C ARG A 64 -4.78 -4.43 -5.46
N PHE A 65 -4.56 -4.78 -4.19
CA PHE A 65 -5.31 -4.23 -3.06
C PHE A 65 -5.22 -2.69 -3.01
N LEU A 66 -4.03 -2.11 -3.14
CA LEU A 66 -3.87 -0.65 -3.14
C LEU A 66 -4.58 0.00 -4.34
N CYS A 67 -4.49 -0.59 -5.52
CA CYS A 67 -5.20 -0.08 -6.70
C CYS A 67 -6.72 -0.16 -6.53
N ASP A 68 -7.26 -1.23 -5.93
CA ASP A 68 -8.70 -1.32 -5.61
C ASP A 68 -9.09 -0.19 -4.67
N TYR A 69 -8.34 -0.04 -3.57
CA TYR A 69 -8.63 0.97 -2.57
C TYR A 69 -8.67 2.39 -3.16
N VAL A 70 -7.73 2.74 -4.04
CA VAL A 70 -7.71 4.04 -4.74
C VAL A 70 -8.94 4.20 -5.66
N LYS A 71 -9.31 3.15 -6.40
CA LYS A 71 -10.51 3.16 -7.26
C LYS A 71 -11.79 3.34 -6.45
N ASP A 72 -11.89 2.70 -5.30
CA ASP A 72 -13.04 2.80 -4.39
C ASP A 72 -13.22 4.23 -3.84
N LEU A 73 -12.14 5.01 -3.77
CA LEU A 73 -12.18 6.44 -3.45
C LEU A 73 -12.54 7.33 -4.65
N GLY A 74 -12.72 6.76 -5.84
CA GLY A 74 -13.03 7.49 -7.07
C GLY A 74 -11.82 8.13 -7.75
N ALA A 75 -10.61 7.73 -7.37
CA ALA A 75 -9.35 8.21 -7.92
C ALA A 75 -8.77 7.22 -8.94
N VAL A 76 -7.79 7.66 -9.73
CA VAL A 76 -7.18 6.90 -10.83
C VAL A 76 -5.80 6.38 -10.39
N PRO A 77 -5.64 5.07 -10.13
CA PRO A 77 -4.35 4.52 -9.75
C PRO A 77 -3.44 4.29 -10.97
N SER A 78 -2.16 4.52 -10.77
CA SER A 78 -1.08 4.01 -11.61
C SER A 78 -0.02 3.35 -10.74
N VAL A 79 0.72 2.38 -11.28
CA VAL A 79 1.80 1.70 -10.56
C VAL A 79 3.11 2.09 -11.23
N ALA A 80 4.06 2.57 -10.42
CA ALA A 80 5.39 2.92 -10.88
C ALA A 80 6.43 2.17 -10.04
N GLU A 81 7.55 1.88 -10.66
CA GLU A 81 8.75 1.36 -10.01
C GLU A 81 9.85 2.41 -10.17
N SER A 82 10.67 2.56 -9.14
CA SER A 82 11.86 3.39 -9.22
C SER A 82 13.02 2.62 -8.59
N CYS A 83 13.89 2.11 -9.44
CA CYS A 83 15.24 1.69 -9.10
C CYS A 83 16.03 2.86 -8.49
#